data_AF-A0A7X9AVS7-F1
#
_entry.id   AF-A0A7X9AVS7-F1
#
_cell.length_a   1.000
_cell.length_b   1.000
_cell.length_c   1.000
_cell.angle_alpha   90.00
_cell.angle_beta   90.00
_cell.angle_gamma   90.00
#
_symmetry.space_group_name_H-M   'P 1'
#
loop_
_entity.id
_entity.type
_entity.pdbx_description
1 polymer ?
#
loop_
_entity_poly.entity_id
_entity_poly.type
_entity_poly.pdbx_seq_one_letter_code
_entity_poly.pdbx_strand_id
1 'polypeptide(L)'
;MIRSYFLIQPLQKFYALQPINEILYHVNGDLAPIEKAIAAGTIAQNQVKLIYQNNLQAAANLHAEDEFQVTLHDKQYRLPPDGFAVCLPGSCESYSIIQDGRRHDFMWTENLEYSDGLNKTAAVAGTQAYILRKDAELLTLIPAPFKQAEKVHIDLAKIPTWANVNQAEIKACDIDGNVIAGEKQKIIDRKISINSDGNAFMFKITR
;
A
#
# COMPACT_ATOMS: atom_id res chain seq x y z
N MET A 1 10.71 -7.65 -8.65
CA MET A 1 9.55 -7.88 -9.53
C MET A 1 8.24 -8.21 -8.78
N ILE A 2 8.27 -8.77 -7.56
CA ILE A 2 7.05 -9.09 -6.77
C ILE A 2 6.31 -7.85 -6.21
N ARG A 3 7.04 -6.80 -5.82
CA ARG A 3 6.48 -5.54 -5.26
C ARG A 3 5.41 -4.92 -6.16
N SER A 4 5.71 -4.73 -7.44
CA SER A 4 4.83 -3.99 -8.36
C SER A 4 3.49 -4.71 -8.56
N TYR A 5 3.48 -6.04 -8.47
CA TYR A 5 2.25 -6.82 -8.49
C TYR A 5 1.33 -6.43 -7.33
N PHE A 6 1.85 -6.38 -6.10
CA PHE A 6 1.05 -6.05 -4.91
C PHE A 6 0.65 -4.57 -4.82
N LEU A 7 1.43 -3.68 -5.42
CA LEU A 7 1.11 -2.26 -5.49
C LEU A 7 -0.01 -1.93 -6.49
N ILE A 8 -0.14 -2.71 -7.58
CA ILE A 8 -1.03 -2.37 -8.71
C ILE A 8 -2.21 -3.33 -8.85
N GLN A 9 -2.01 -4.64 -8.70
CA GLN A 9 -3.07 -5.62 -8.97
C GLN A 9 -4.33 -5.37 -8.12
N PRO A 10 -4.25 -5.08 -6.80
CA PRO A 10 -5.44 -4.85 -5.99
C PRO A 10 -6.21 -3.58 -6.40
N LEU A 11 -5.55 -2.63 -7.07
CA LEU A 11 -6.16 -1.38 -7.49
C LEU A 11 -7.09 -1.53 -8.69
N GLN A 12 -6.90 -2.57 -9.52
CA GLN A 12 -7.61 -2.72 -10.80
C GLN A 12 -9.14 -2.66 -10.63
N LYS A 13 -9.67 -3.22 -9.53
CA LYS A 13 -11.11 -3.19 -9.25
C LYS A 13 -11.70 -1.79 -9.10
N PHE A 14 -10.87 -0.78 -8.79
CA PHE A 14 -11.31 0.59 -8.55
C PHE A 14 -11.24 1.49 -9.77
N TYR A 15 -10.52 1.11 -10.84
CA TYR A 15 -10.33 1.98 -12.01
C TYR A 15 -10.58 1.32 -13.37
N ALA A 16 -10.54 -0.02 -13.49
CA ALA A 16 -10.47 -0.69 -14.81
C ALA A 16 -11.64 -0.38 -15.76
N LEU A 17 -12.82 -0.09 -15.22
CA LEU A 17 -14.03 0.26 -15.98
C LEU A 17 -14.58 1.64 -15.60
N GLN A 18 -13.77 2.45 -14.91
CA GLN A 18 -14.17 3.79 -14.49
C GLN A 18 -13.73 4.80 -15.56
N PRO A 19 -14.64 5.62 -16.10
CA PRO A 19 -14.25 6.68 -17.01
C PRO A 19 -13.38 7.73 -16.29
N ILE A 20 -12.46 8.33 -17.04
CA ILE A 20 -11.66 9.46 -16.58
C ILE A 20 -12.44 10.74 -16.84
N ASN A 21 -12.58 11.58 -15.82
CA ASN A 21 -13.16 12.92 -15.91
C ASN A 21 -12.12 13.94 -16.42
N GLU A 22 -10.91 13.89 -15.87
CA GLU A 22 -9.85 14.83 -16.19
C GLU A 22 -8.48 14.15 -16.30
N ILE A 23 -7.69 14.61 -17.26
CA ILE A 23 -6.27 14.30 -17.43
C ILE A 23 -5.51 15.61 -17.37
N LEU A 24 -4.65 15.75 -16.36
CA LEU A 24 -3.90 16.97 -16.09
C LEU A 24 -2.40 16.66 -16.17
N TYR A 25 -1.65 17.55 -16.80
CA TYR A 25 -0.20 17.46 -16.98
C TYR A 25 0.49 18.51 -16.13
N HIS A 26 1.70 18.20 -15.69
CA HIS A 26 2.56 19.20 -15.07
C HIS A 26 3.03 20.22 -16.13
N VAL A 27 2.83 21.51 -15.83
CA VAL A 27 3.21 22.64 -16.67
C VAL A 27 3.77 23.72 -15.75
N ASN A 28 5.10 23.84 -15.70
CA ASN A 28 5.81 24.91 -14.98
C ASN A 28 5.39 25.07 -13.51
N GLY A 29 5.20 23.98 -12.78
CA GLY A 29 4.80 23.99 -11.36
C GLY A 29 3.29 23.82 -11.12
N ASP A 30 2.47 23.98 -12.15
CA ASP A 30 1.02 23.83 -12.07
C ASP A 30 0.52 22.58 -12.80
N LEU A 31 -0.73 22.21 -12.53
CA LEU A 31 -1.46 21.19 -13.28
C LEU A 31 -2.37 21.84 -14.32
N ALA A 32 -2.30 21.36 -15.56
CA ALA A 32 -3.09 21.92 -16.66
C ALA A 32 -3.60 20.85 -17.65
N PRO A 33 -4.69 21.13 -18.39
CA PRO A 33 -5.16 20.27 -19.48
C PRO A 33 -4.11 20.10 -20.59
N ILE A 34 -4.30 19.06 -21.41
CA ILE A 34 -3.35 18.67 -22.46
C ILE A 34 -3.05 19.80 -23.44
N GLU A 35 -4.02 20.64 -23.80
CA GLU A 35 -3.86 21.73 -24.76
C GLU A 35 -2.82 22.75 -24.27
N LYS A 36 -2.83 23.05 -22.98
CA LYS A 36 -1.83 23.94 -22.36
C LYS A 36 -0.45 23.28 -22.31
N ALA A 37 -0.39 21.97 -22.02
CA ALA A 37 0.87 21.22 -22.01
C ALA A 37 1.50 21.10 -23.41
N ILE A 38 0.68 20.93 -24.46
CA ILE A 38 1.13 20.98 -25.87
C ILE A 38 1.70 22.37 -26.17
N ALA A 39 0.94 23.42 -25.88
CA ALA A 39 1.35 24.79 -26.16
C ALA A 39 2.64 25.19 -25.43
N ALA A 40 2.85 24.67 -24.21
CA ALA A 40 4.05 24.91 -23.41
C ALA A 40 5.21 23.95 -23.72
N GLY A 41 5.01 22.91 -24.54
CA GLY A 41 6.03 21.90 -24.83
C GLY A 41 6.40 21.00 -23.65
N THR A 42 5.59 20.94 -22.59
CA THR A 42 5.92 20.22 -21.34
C THR A 42 5.44 18.77 -21.31
N ILE A 43 4.74 18.29 -22.35
CA ILE A 43 4.29 16.88 -22.43
C ILE A 43 5.44 15.89 -22.24
N ALA A 44 6.63 16.22 -22.75
CA ALA A 44 7.82 15.38 -22.61
C ALA A 44 8.25 15.15 -21.16
N GLN A 45 7.74 15.94 -20.20
CA GLN A 45 7.99 15.73 -18.78
C GLN A 45 7.32 14.47 -18.23
N ASN A 46 6.28 13.93 -18.91
CA ASN A 46 5.57 12.71 -18.54
C ASN A 46 5.10 12.64 -17.07
N GLN A 47 4.71 13.78 -16.51
CA GLN A 47 4.13 13.92 -15.17
C GLN A 47 2.64 14.21 -15.31
N VAL A 48 1.82 13.27 -14.85
CA VAL A 48 0.37 13.27 -15.11
C VAL A 48 -0.42 13.01 -13.84
N LYS A 49 -1.57 13.68 -13.71
CA LYS A 49 -2.63 13.41 -12.74
C LYS A 49 -3.91 13.05 -13.49
N LEU A 50 -4.60 12.02 -13.00
CA LEU A 50 -5.87 11.53 -13.50
C LEU A 50 -6.93 11.69 -12.41
N ILE A 51 -8.13 12.11 -12.80
CA ILE A 51 -9.30 12.16 -11.93
C ILE A 51 -10.39 11.31 -12.58
N TYR A 52 -10.80 10.23 -11.93
CA TYR A 52 -11.84 9.32 -12.40
C TYR A 52 -13.23 9.79 -11.93
N GLN A 53 -14.28 9.35 -12.63
CA GLN A 53 -15.67 9.71 -12.29
C GLN A 53 -16.11 9.24 -10.89
N ASN A 54 -15.53 8.15 -10.38
CA ASN A 54 -15.76 7.68 -9.01
C ASN A 54 -14.92 8.44 -7.96
N ASN A 55 -14.30 9.57 -8.33
CA ASN A 55 -13.40 10.38 -7.51
C ASN A 55 -12.07 9.70 -7.14
N LEU A 56 -11.72 8.55 -7.74
CA LEU A 56 -10.36 8.03 -7.63
C LEU A 56 -9.41 9.03 -8.30
N GLN A 57 -8.35 9.42 -7.60
CA GLN A 57 -7.29 10.25 -8.15
C GLN A 57 -6.02 9.42 -8.25
N ALA A 58 -5.33 9.54 -9.38
CA ALA A 58 -4.05 8.90 -9.60
C ALA A 58 -3.04 9.92 -10.13
N ALA A 59 -1.76 9.73 -9.84
CA ALA A 59 -0.69 10.47 -10.47
C ALA A 59 0.51 9.56 -10.70
N ALA A 60 1.24 9.82 -11.78
CA ALA A 60 2.43 9.09 -12.15
C ALA A 60 3.53 10.07 -12.58
N ASN A 61 4.75 9.75 -12.21
CA ASN A 61 5.95 10.46 -12.63
C ASN A 61 6.80 9.53 -13.49
N LEU A 62 6.75 9.74 -14.80
CA LEU A 62 7.62 9.05 -15.76
C LEU A 62 8.73 10.00 -16.28
N HIS A 63 8.96 11.11 -15.58
CA HIS A 63 10.15 11.92 -15.79
C HIS A 63 11.38 11.11 -15.33
N ALA A 64 12.49 11.22 -16.06
CA ALA A 64 13.69 10.43 -15.79
C ALA A 64 14.45 10.88 -14.53
N GLU A 65 14.42 12.17 -14.22
CA GLU A 65 15.26 12.79 -13.18
C GLU A 65 14.44 13.51 -12.10
N ASP A 66 13.60 14.46 -12.52
CA ASP A 66 12.80 15.29 -11.61
C ASP A 66 11.74 14.53 -10.82
N GLU A 67 11.57 14.95 -9.56
CA GLU A 67 10.46 14.58 -8.71
C GLU A 67 9.17 15.32 -9.12
N PHE A 68 8.02 14.72 -8.83
CA PHE A 68 6.71 15.33 -9.08
C PHE A 68 5.97 15.51 -7.76
N GLN A 69 5.78 16.77 -7.36
CA GLN A 69 4.93 17.11 -6.22
C GLN A 69 3.49 17.22 -6.69
N VAL A 70 2.61 16.42 -6.11
CA VAL A 70 1.20 16.36 -6.51
C VAL A 70 0.29 16.17 -5.31
N THR A 71 -0.84 16.83 -5.32
CA THR A 71 -1.88 16.66 -4.30
C THR A 71 -2.98 15.76 -4.87
N LEU A 72 -3.28 14.66 -4.16
CA LEU A 72 -4.46 13.83 -4.41
C LEU A 72 -5.40 13.99 -3.22
N HIS A 73 -6.62 14.48 -3.46
CA HIS A 73 -7.55 14.89 -2.40
C HIS A 73 -6.91 15.88 -1.43
N ASP A 74 -6.77 15.52 -0.16
CA ASP A 74 -6.21 16.30 0.95
C ASP A 74 -4.74 15.92 1.28
N LYS A 75 -4.13 15.05 0.48
CA LYS A 75 -2.77 14.52 0.72
C LYS A 75 -1.79 14.99 -0.34
N GLN A 76 -0.65 15.49 0.11
CA GLN A 76 0.49 15.82 -0.74
C GLN A 76 1.42 14.62 -0.88
N TYR A 77 1.81 14.32 -2.10
CA TYR A 77 2.73 13.26 -2.46
C TYR A 77 3.93 13.83 -3.19
N ARG A 78 5.10 13.23 -2.95
CA ARG A 78 6.34 13.53 -3.67
C ARG A 78 6.77 12.29 -4.43
N LEU A 79 6.58 12.28 -5.74
CA LEU A 79 6.80 11.09 -6.57
C LEU A 79 8.22 11.13 -7.13
N PRO A 80 9.08 10.12 -6.85
CA PRO A 80 10.36 9.99 -7.55
C PRO A 80 10.14 9.68 -9.04
N PRO A 81 11.19 9.67 -9.87
CA PRO A 81 11.18 8.94 -11.13
C PRO A 81 10.64 7.51 -10.95
N ASP A 82 9.78 7.10 -11.89
CA ASP A 82 8.99 5.86 -11.84
C ASP A 82 8.09 5.73 -10.60
N GLY A 83 7.77 6.87 -9.97
CA GLY A 83 6.90 6.98 -8.81
C GLY A 83 5.45 7.16 -9.21
N PHE A 84 4.54 6.80 -8.31
CA PHE A 84 3.11 6.98 -8.52
C PHE A 84 2.38 7.11 -7.17
N ALA A 85 1.17 7.65 -7.22
CA ALA A 85 0.22 7.59 -6.11
C ALA A 85 -1.20 7.41 -6.66
N VAL A 86 -2.03 6.66 -5.95
CA VAL A 86 -3.44 6.42 -6.22
C VAL A 86 -4.19 6.53 -4.91
N CYS A 87 -5.30 7.27 -4.91
CA CYS A 87 -6.12 7.46 -3.73
C CYS A 87 -7.61 7.53 -4.07
N LEU A 88 -8.39 6.67 -3.41
CA LEU A 88 -9.83 6.77 -3.30
C LEU A 88 -10.18 6.75 -1.80
N PRO A 89 -10.51 7.91 -1.20
CA PRO A 89 -10.71 8.04 0.23
C PRO A 89 -11.64 6.96 0.80
N GLY A 90 -11.20 6.35 1.90
CA GLY A 90 -11.93 5.27 2.58
C GLY A 90 -11.94 3.92 1.87
N SER A 91 -11.45 3.81 0.63
CA SER A 91 -11.54 2.58 -0.17
C SER A 91 -10.17 1.98 -0.51
N CYS A 92 -9.25 2.80 -1.01
CA CYS A 92 -7.90 2.37 -1.31
C CYS A 92 -6.89 3.52 -1.35
N GLU A 93 -5.64 3.19 -1.07
CA GLU A 93 -4.50 4.06 -1.35
C GLU A 93 -3.30 3.18 -1.71
N SER A 94 -2.57 3.57 -2.74
CA SER A 94 -1.35 2.89 -3.16
C SER A 94 -0.36 3.90 -3.68
N TYR A 95 0.90 3.75 -3.32
CA TYR A 95 1.92 4.66 -3.76
C TYR A 95 3.32 4.08 -3.70
N SER A 96 4.17 4.75 -4.44
CA SER A 96 5.61 4.67 -4.39
C SER A 96 6.13 6.11 -4.37
N ILE A 97 6.36 6.66 -3.18
CA ILE A 97 6.70 8.08 -2.97
C ILE A 97 8.07 8.24 -2.32
N ILE A 98 8.59 9.46 -2.25
CA ILE A 98 9.66 9.82 -1.33
C ILE A 98 9.04 10.42 -0.07
N GLN A 99 9.38 9.85 1.08
CA GLN A 99 9.07 10.36 2.40
C GLN A 99 10.32 10.20 3.27
N ASP A 100 10.61 11.19 4.12
CA ASP A 100 11.80 11.18 4.99
C ASP A 100 13.12 10.87 4.25
N GLY A 101 13.25 11.36 3.01
CA GLY A 101 14.46 11.25 2.19
C GLY A 101 14.68 9.89 1.52
N ARG A 102 13.72 8.96 1.62
CA ARG A 102 13.81 7.63 1.00
C ARG A 102 12.53 7.24 0.29
N ARG A 103 12.62 6.26 -0.61
CA ARG A 103 11.47 5.71 -1.30
C ARG A 103 10.65 4.84 -0.34
N HIS A 104 9.35 5.06 -0.33
CA HIS A 104 8.36 4.33 0.45
C HIS A 104 7.31 3.73 -0.45
N ASP A 105 7.03 2.45 -0.24
CA ASP A 105 6.03 1.70 -0.99
C ASP A 105 4.91 1.22 -0.07
N PHE A 106 3.68 1.50 -0.46
CA PHE A 106 2.51 1.14 0.32
C PHE A 106 1.33 0.86 -0.59
N MET A 107 0.49 -0.07 -0.17
CA MET A 107 -0.82 -0.26 -0.74
C MET A 107 -1.76 -0.72 0.36
N TRP A 108 -2.95 -0.15 0.43
CA TRP A 108 -4.03 -0.71 1.22
C TRP A 108 -5.35 -0.68 0.46
N THR A 109 -6.15 -1.71 0.74
CA THR A 109 -7.57 -1.85 0.45
C THR A 109 -8.22 -2.52 1.66
N GLU A 110 -9.54 -2.71 1.66
CA GLU A 110 -10.25 -3.54 2.63
C GLU A 110 -9.64 -4.95 2.82
N ASN A 111 -9.16 -5.60 1.75
CA ASN A 111 -8.81 -7.04 1.76
C ASN A 111 -7.31 -7.31 1.69
N LEU A 112 -6.49 -6.30 1.37
CA LEU A 112 -5.06 -6.46 1.22
C LEU A 112 -4.32 -5.21 1.66
N GLU A 113 -3.20 -5.40 2.33
CA GLU A 113 -2.21 -4.38 2.60
C GLU A 113 -0.82 -4.89 2.20
N TYR A 114 -0.06 -4.03 1.54
CA TYR A 114 1.37 -4.18 1.34
C TYR A 114 2.04 -2.99 2.02
N SER A 115 3.00 -3.26 2.89
CA SER A 115 3.82 -2.24 3.55
C SER A 115 5.27 -2.61 3.35
N ASP A 116 6.13 -1.64 3.06
CA ASP A 116 7.58 -1.82 3.02
C ASP A 116 8.25 -1.91 4.41
N GLY A 117 7.44 -1.87 5.48
CA GLY A 117 7.86 -1.94 6.87
C GLY A 117 8.09 -0.58 7.51
N LEU A 118 7.92 0.53 6.79
CA LEU A 118 8.33 1.84 7.29
C LEU A 118 7.18 2.84 7.33
N ASN A 119 5.98 2.34 7.08
CA ASN A 119 4.80 3.14 6.97
C ASN A 119 4.01 3.19 8.29
N LYS A 120 3.94 4.37 8.91
CA LYS A 120 3.19 4.60 10.15
C LYS A 120 1.68 4.45 9.97
N THR A 121 1.16 4.59 8.75
CA THR A 121 -0.27 4.43 8.47
C THR A 121 -0.66 2.98 8.26
N ALA A 122 0.28 2.07 8.01
CA ALA A 122 0.01 0.63 7.83
C ALA A 122 -0.56 -0.04 9.08
N ALA A 123 -1.40 -1.07 8.90
CA ALA A 123 -1.79 -1.99 9.96
C ALA A 123 -0.60 -2.83 10.42
N VAL A 124 0.30 -3.20 9.49
CA VAL A 124 1.53 -3.92 9.82
C VAL A 124 2.65 -2.95 10.18
N ALA A 125 3.11 -3.03 11.42
CA ALA A 125 4.29 -2.33 11.92
C ALA A 125 5.44 -3.33 12.12
N GLY A 126 6.40 -3.31 11.20
CA GLY A 126 7.65 -4.05 11.25
C GLY A 126 8.81 -3.17 10.80
N THR A 127 9.88 -3.78 10.30
CA THR A 127 11.02 -3.10 9.65
C THR A 127 11.28 -3.62 8.24
N GLN A 128 10.59 -4.71 7.88
CA GLN A 128 10.64 -5.35 6.57
C GLN A 128 9.32 -5.21 5.83
N ALA A 129 9.34 -5.59 4.56
CA ALA A 129 8.13 -5.60 3.75
C ALA A 129 7.22 -6.78 4.12
N TYR A 130 5.92 -6.52 4.20
CA TYR A 130 4.90 -7.50 4.53
C TYR A 130 3.69 -7.36 3.61
N ILE A 131 3.05 -8.50 3.36
CA ILE A 131 1.71 -8.58 2.80
C ILE A 131 0.78 -9.04 3.90
N LEU A 132 -0.29 -8.30 4.13
CA LEU A 132 -1.38 -8.69 5.01
C LEU A 132 -2.65 -8.86 4.17
N ARG A 133 -3.09 -10.11 4.03
CA ARG A 133 -4.43 -10.42 3.50
C ARG A 133 -5.43 -10.40 4.64
N LYS A 134 -6.57 -9.78 4.39
CA LYS A 134 -7.60 -9.49 5.38
C LYS A 134 -8.89 -10.14 4.93
N ASP A 135 -9.35 -11.08 5.75
CA ASP A 135 -10.66 -11.70 5.66
C ASP A 135 -11.39 -11.54 7.00
N ALA A 136 -12.70 -11.78 7.03
CA ALA A 136 -13.51 -11.58 8.23
C ALA A 136 -13.10 -12.49 9.40
N GLU A 137 -12.68 -13.72 9.07
CA GLU A 137 -12.30 -14.76 10.05
C GLU A 137 -10.80 -15.06 10.07
N LEU A 138 -10.06 -14.62 9.04
CA LEU A 138 -8.67 -14.99 8.82
C LEU A 138 -7.85 -13.78 8.38
N LEU A 139 -6.76 -13.50 9.09
CA LEU A 139 -5.67 -12.70 8.56
C LEU A 139 -4.54 -13.63 8.11
N THR A 140 -3.90 -13.29 7.00
CA THR A 140 -2.66 -13.96 6.57
C THR A 140 -1.56 -12.93 6.41
N LEU A 141 -0.51 -13.04 7.24
CA LEU A 141 0.68 -12.21 7.17
C LEU A 141 1.81 -12.97 6.47
N ILE A 142 2.45 -12.34 5.48
CA ILE A 142 3.53 -12.95 4.67
C ILE A 142 4.69 -11.96 4.61
N PRO A 143 5.90 -12.30 5.12
CA PRO A 143 7.11 -11.53 4.86
C PRO A 143 7.43 -11.51 3.35
N ALA A 144 7.73 -10.34 2.78
CA ALA A 144 7.78 -10.16 1.33
C ALA A 144 8.90 -9.21 0.84
N PRO A 145 10.19 -9.61 0.94
CA PRO A 145 10.70 -10.91 1.39
C PRO A 145 11.06 -10.92 2.89
N PHE A 146 11.28 -12.10 3.44
CA PHE A 146 12.03 -12.25 4.69
C PHE A 146 13.51 -11.91 4.45
N LYS A 147 14.06 -11.02 5.28
CA LYS A 147 15.47 -10.57 5.29
C LYS A 147 16.14 -10.85 6.63
N GLN A 148 15.44 -10.67 7.74
CA GLN A 148 15.97 -10.85 9.09
C GLN A 148 14.88 -11.19 10.09
N ALA A 149 15.27 -11.79 11.22
CA ALA A 149 14.33 -12.05 12.30
C ALA A 149 13.85 -10.73 12.93
N GLU A 150 12.53 -10.59 13.15
CA GLU A 150 11.96 -9.45 13.85
C GLU A 150 10.65 -9.79 14.56
N LYS A 151 10.24 -8.89 15.46
CA LYS A 151 8.91 -8.90 16.05
C LYS A 151 8.04 -7.90 15.30
N VAL A 152 7.08 -8.41 14.56
CA VAL A 152 6.13 -7.60 13.78
C VAL A 152 4.83 -7.46 14.55
N HIS A 153 4.21 -6.29 14.47
CA HIS A 153 2.95 -5.98 15.11
C HIS A 153 1.85 -5.75 14.07
N ILE A 154 0.65 -6.22 14.35
CA ILE A 154 -0.56 -5.90 13.58
C ILE A 154 -1.46 -5.05 14.47
N ASP A 155 -1.75 -3.83 14.03
CA ASP A 155 -2.72 -2.93 14.65
C ASP A 155 -4.13 -3.23 14.15
N LEU A 156 -4.90 -3.94 14.97
CA LEU A 156 -6.27 -4.35 14.65
C LEU A 156 -7.25 -3.16 14.65
N ALA A 157 -6.88 -2.00 15.19
CA ALA A 157 -7.73 -0.80 15.08
C ALA A 157 -7.87 -0.35 13.60
N LYS A 158 -6.91 -0.73 12.75
CA LYS A 158 -6.90 -0.43 11.31
C LYS A 158 -7.58 -1.51 10.46
N ILE A 159 -8.16 -2.53 11.10
CA ILE A 159 -8.84 -3.64 10.45
C ILE A 159 -10.24 -3.74 11.08
N PRO A 160 -11.26 -3.04 10.52
CA PRO A 160 -12.58 -2.91 11.15
C PRO A 160 -13.24 -4.26 11.51
N THR A 161 -13.08 -5.29 10.68
CA THR A 161 -13.61 -6.64 10.91
C THR A 161 -12.99 -7.35 12.11
N TRP A 162 -11.87 -6.86 12.63
CA TRP A 162 -11.10 -7.42 13.76
C TRP A 162 -11.10 -6.51 15.00
N ALA A 163 -11.82 -5.39 14.98
CA ALA A 163 -11.73 -4.35 16.01
C ALA A 163 -12.18 -4.77 17.43
N ASN A 164 -12.94 -5.87 17.54
CA ASN A 164 -13.53 -6.39 18.79
C ASN A 164 -13.00 -7.78 19.18
N VAL A 165 -11.93 -8.24 18.53
CA VAL A 165 -11.34 -9.54 18.83
C VAL A 165 -10.50 -9.41 20.12
N ASN A 166 -10.73 -10.31 21.08
CA ASN A 166 -10.07 -10.28 22.40
C ASN A 166 -8.95 -11.33 22.52
N GLN A 167 -8.97 -12.33 21.65
CA GLN A 167 -7.98 -13.40 21.58
C GLN A 167 -7.77 -13.78 20.12
N ALA A 168 -6.54 -14.12 19.74
CA ALA A 168 -6.24 -14.67 18.44
C ALA A 168 -5.45 -15.97 18.58
N GLU A 169 -5.67 -16.90 17.67
CA GLU A 169 -4.80 -18.05 17.44
C GLU A 169 -3.91 -17.73 16.24
N ILE A 170 -2.60 -17.81 16.44
CA ILE A 170 -1.58 -17.53 15.44
C ILE A 170 -0.95 -18.86 15.06
N LYS A 171 -1.00 -19.22 13.79
CA LYS A 171 -0.40 -20.44 13.24
C LYS A 171 0.70 -20.04 12.27
N ALA A 172 1.92 -20.42 12.60
CA ALA A 172 3.06 -20.31 11.71
C ALA A 172 2.99 -21.46 10.70
N CYS A 173 3.11 -21.15 9.41
CA CYS A 173 2.93 -22.13 8.34
C CYS A 173 4.12 -22.15 7.36
N ASP A 174 4.39 -23.32 6.79
CA ASP A 174 5.30 -23.47 5.65
C ASP A 174 4.68 -22.93 4.34
N ILE A 175 5.37 -23.11 3.21
CA ILE A 175 4.93 -22.63 1.89
C ILE A 175 3.66 -23.32 1.39
N ASP A 176 3.45 -24.59 1.78
CA ASP A 176 2.28 -25.39 1.42
C ASP A 176 1.09 -25.10 2.36
N GLY A 177 1.31 -24.29 3.40
CA GLY A 177 0.31 -23.87 4.36
C GLY A 177 0.10 -24.86 5.51
N ASN A 178 0.98 -25.85 5.68
CA ASN A 178 0.98 -26.74 6.84
C ASN A 178 1.44 -25.98 8.07
N VAL A 179 0.80 -26.25 9.20
CA VAL A 179 1.13 -25.61 10.48
C VAL A 179 2.39 -26.24 11.04
N ILE A 180 3.41 -25.41 11.30
CA ILE A 180 4.68 -25.83 11.91
C ILE A 180 4.78 -25.42 13.38
N ALA A 181 4.07 -24.37 13.77
CA ALA A 181 3.95 -23.90 15.15
C ALA A 181 2.64 -23.14 15.35
N GLY A 182 2.17 -23.04 16.59
CA GLY A 182 0.99 -22.26 16.90
C GLY A 182 0.99 -21.74 18.33
N GLU A 183 0.36 -20.59 18.52
CA GLU A 183 0.17 -19.99 19.84
C GLU A 183 -1.18 -19.29 19.93
N LYS A 184 -1.65 -19.07 21.15
CA LYS A 184 -2.82 -18.23 21.43
C LYS A 184 -2.35 -16.97 22.14
N GLN A 185 -2.77 -15.82 21.63
CA GLN A 185 -2.42 -14.52 22.18
C GLN A 185 -3.69 -13.80 22.64
N LYS A 186 -3.69 -13.29 23.88
CA LYS A 186 -4.68 -12.27 24.29
C LYS A 186 -4.32 -10.97 23.61
N ILE A 187 -5.30 -10.31 23.02
CA ILE A 187 -5.08 -9.02 22.34
C ILE A 187 -5.01 -7.93 23.40
N ILE A 188 -3.88 -7.22 23.41
CA ILE A 188 -3.61 -6.08 24.30
C ILE A 188 -3.43 -4.86 23.41
N ASP A 189 -4.06 -3.74 23.77
CA ASP A 189 -4.03 -2.48 23.01
C ASP A 189 -4.37 -2.64 21.52
N ARG A 190 -5.30 -3.57 21.21
CA ARG A 190 -5.70 -3.93 19.84
C ARG A 190 -4.53 -4.39 18.96
N LYS A 191 -3.48 -4.97 19.55
CA LYS A 191 -2.31 -5.43 18.82
C LYS A 191 -2.11 -6.94 18.94
N ILE A 192 -1.69 -7.52 17.82
CA ILE A 192 -1.11 -8.86 17.74
C ILE A 192 0.39 -8.70 17.53
N SER A 193 1.19 -9.55 18.15
CA SER A 193 2.65 -9.56 17.94
C SER A 193 3.08 -10.93 17.43
N ILE A 194 3.85 -10.95 16.36
CA ILE A 194 4.30 -12.18 15.71
C ILE A 194 5.82 -12.14 15.64
N ASN A 195 6.45 -13.25 16.02
CA ASN A 195 7.89 -13.43 15.82
C ASN A 195 8.10 -13.98 14.40
N SER A 196 8.58 -13.13 13.49
CA SER A 196 8.97 -13.52 12.14
C SER A 196 10.45 -13.88 12.18
N ASP A 197 10.77 -15.17 12.28
CA ASP A 197 12.14 -15.69 12.50
C ASP A 197 12.74 -16.36 11.25
N GLY A 198 11.96 -16.49 10.18
CA GLY A 198 12.35 -17.13 8.92
C GLY A 198 12.01 -18.62 8.84
N ASN A 199 11.51 -19.23 9.92
CA ASN A 199 11.07 -20.63 9.90
C ASN A 199 9.72 -20.80 9.20
N ALA A 200 8.83 -19.83 9.38
CA ALA A 200 7.53 -19.80 8.72
C ALA A 200 7.56 -18.94 7.45
N PHE A 201 6.90 -19.44 6.40
CA PHE A 201 6.65 -18.68 5.18
C PHE A 201 5.50 -17.69 5.37
N MET A 202 4.47 -18.07 6.13
CA MET A 202 3.31 -17.22 6.42
C MET A 202 2.75 -17.47 7.82
N PHE A 203 1.95 -16.52 8.31
CA PHE A 203 1.23 -16.64 9.57
C PHE A 203 -0.27 -16.52 9.31
N LYS A 204 -1.03 -17.56 9.65
CA LYS A 204 -2.50 -17.56 9.63
C LYS A 204 -3.00 -17.20 11.02
N ILE A 205 -3.83 -16.17 11.10
CA ILE A 205 -4.33 -15.63 12.36
C ILE A 205 -5.84 -15.73 12.34
N THR A 206 -6.41 -16.45 13.30
CA THR A 206 -7.86 -16.63 13.48
C THR A 206 -8.31 -16.07 14.82
N ARG A 207 -9.56 -15.63 14.91
CA ARG A 207 -10.17 -15.06 16.13
C ARG A 207 -10.77 -16.11 17.06
#